data_AF-A0A820I6Q3-F1
#
_entry.id   AF-A0A820I6Q3-F1
#
_cell.length_a   1.000
_cell.length_b   1.000
_cell.length_c   1.000
_cell.angle_alpha   90.00
_cell.angle_beta   90.00
_cell.angle_gamma   90.00
#
_symmetry.space_group_name_H-M   'P 1'
#
loop_
_entity.id
_entity.type
_entity.pdbx_description
1 polymer ?
#
loop_
_entity_poly.entity_id
_entity_poly.type
_entity_poly.pdbx_seq_one_letter_code
_entity_poly.pdbx_strand_id
1 'polypeptide(L)'
;MLAKAIESTNNETRRRYLVKLCETHWVDKHTSIMVFKQVFLCTQKFPHLFGVIIGLDYLVESGDSETSGLARSYRKALTDIDFVIPLIVVNRVFCTTKPYAEQLQKPTCDLLKCYQSMEHPSTYLAELIYDDNQVNELYNKFTKFIELNEIDNCLSRTASRRYESVKDYFIDVYRTFTQVKYVRWETV
;
A
#
# COMPACT_ATOMS: atom_id res chain seq x y z
N MET A 1 19.67 14.60 -10.60
CA MET A 1 19.58 15.15 -11.97
C MET A 1 18.17 15.63 -12.33
N LEU A 2 17.10 14.92 -11.95
CA LEU A 2 15.72 15.37 -12.17
C LEU A 2 15.43 16.76 -11.57
N ALA A 3 15.86 17.01 -10.33
CA ALA A 3 15.74 18.33 -9.70
C ALA A 3 16.46 19.44 -10.48
N LYS A 4 17.67 19.17 -11.00
CA LYS A 4 18.45 20.10 -11.85
C LYS A 4 17.83 20.31 -13.24
N ALA A 5 17.18 19.29 -13.81
CA ALA A 5 16.47 19.39 -15.09
C ALA A 5 15.11 20.11 -14.94
N ILE A 6 14.47 19.98 -13.78
CA ILE A 6 13.28 20.76 -13.40
C ILE A 6 13.69 22.22 -13.13
N GLU A 7 14.86 22.46 -12.52
CA GLU A 7 15.46 23.80 -12.35
C GLU A 7 15.61 24.57 -13.67
N SER A 8 15.79 23.91 -14.81
CA SER A 8 15.88 24.56 -16.13
C SER A 8 14.54 24.96 -16.79
N THR A 9 13.39 24.73 -16.13
CA THR A 9 12.07 25.09 -16.68
C THR A 9 11.55 26.45 -16.15
N ASN A 10 10.91 27.23 -17.03
CA ASN A 10 10.59 28.66 -16.85
C ASN A 10 9.53 29.03 -15.78
N ASN A 11 8.99 28.09 -15.00
CA ASN A 11 7.95 28.40 -14.01
C ASN A 11 8.40 28.06 -12.57
N GLU A 12 8.95 29.07 -11.89
CA GLU A 12 9.67 28.95 -10.63
C GLU A 12 8.85 28.34 -9.47
N THR A 13 7.55 28.64 -9.42
CA THR A 13 6.65 28.21 -8.33
C THR A 13 6.28 26.74 -8.46
N ARG A 14 5.91 26.29 -9.67
CA ARG A 14 5.62 24.88 -9.96
C ARG A 14 6.87 24.01 -9.83
N ARG A 15 8.03 24.56 -10.19
CA ARG A 15 9.37 23.97 -10.08
C ARG A 15 9.75 23.67 -8.63
N ARG A 16 9.66 24.65 -7.71
CA ARG A 16 9.93 24.42 -6.28
C ARG A 16 8.98 23.41 -5.65
N TYR A 17 7.71 23.42 -6.07
CA TYR A 17 6.71 22.45 -5.59
C TYR A 17 7.02 21.01 -6.08
N LEU A 18 7.39 20.85 -7.35
CA LEU A 18 7.77 19.56 -7.95
C LEU A 18 9.05 18.98 -7.32
N VAL A 19 10.10 19.80 -7.16
CA VAL A 19 11.35 19.37 -6.50
C VAL A 19 11.06 18.88 -5.08
N LYS A 20 10.24 19.63 -4.33
CA LYS A 20 9.82 19.26 -2.97
C LYS A 20 9.01 17.95 -2.94
N LEU A 21 8.12 17.72 -3.90
CA LEU A 21 7.34 16.47 -4.01
C LEU A 21 8.21 15.25 -4.37
N CYS A 22 9.26 15.44 -5.19
CA CYS A 22 10.16 14.37 -5.61
C CYS A 22 11.19 13.98 -4.53
N GLU A 23 11.70 14.95 -3.75
CA GLU A 23 12.70 14.72 -2.72
C GLU A 23 12.17 14.01 -1.46
N THR A 24 10.88 14.10 -1.12
CA THR A 24 10.38 13.73 0.24
C THR A 24 9.19 12.77 0.30
N HIS A 25 8.60 12.33 -0.81
CA HIS A 25 7.27 11.69 -0.71
C HIS A 25 7.08 10.35 -1.40
N TRP A 26 7.78 10.01 -2.48
CA TRP A 26 7.41 8.79 -3.21
C TRP A 26 8.06 7.54 -2.62
N VAL A 27 9.39 7.51 -2.52
CA VAL A 27 10.08 6.41 -1.83
C VAL A 27 9.80 6.44 -0.34
N ASP A 28 9.63 7.60 0.30
CA ASP A 28 9.25 7.66 1.72
C ASP A 28 7.84 7.14 1.98
N LYS A 29 6.85 7.36 1.10
CA LYS A 29 5.52 6.73 1.22
C LYS A 29 5.54 5.24 0.91
N HIS A 30 6.30 4.80 -0.10
CA HIS A 30 6.47 3.38 -0.39
C HIS A 30 7.16 2.66 0.78
N THR A 31 8.24 3.25 1.29
CA THR A 31 8.99 2.76 2.44
C THR A 31 8.14 2.83 3.70
N SER A 32 7.37 3.89 3.94
CA SER A 32 6.49 3.99 5.11
C SER A 32 5.37 2.96 5.07
N ILE A 33 4.74 2.69 3.92
CA ILE A 33 3.70 1.65 3.81
C ILE A 33 4.31 0.25 3.88
N MET A 34 5.50 0.04 3.31
CA MET A 34 6.18 -1.25 3.42
C MET A 34 6.73 -1.51 4.83
N VAL A 35 7.29 -0.50 5.49
CA VAL A 35 7.74 -0.55 6.89
C VAL A 35 6.52 -0.67 7.80
N PHE A 36 5.44 0.06 7.55
CA PHE A 36 4.20 -0.09 8.30
C PHE A 36 3.65 -1.50 8.12
N LYS A 37 3.54 -2.03 6.89
CA LYS A 37 3.17 -3.44 6.67
C LYS A 37 4.15 -4.37 7.36
N GLN A 38 5.44 -4.13 7.31
CA GLN A 38 6.41 -5.01 7.95
C GLN A 38 6.18 -4.99 9.46
N VAL A 39 6.05 -3.82 10.07
CA VAL A 39 5.80 -3.60 11.52
C VAL A 39 4.42 -4.07 11.97
N PHE A 40 3.45 -4.06 11.05
CA PHE A 40 2.06 -4.43 11.27
C PHE A 40 1.74 -5.88 10.89
N LEU A 41 2.48 -6.47 9.95
CA LEU A 41 2.29 -7.83 9.44
C LEU A 41 3.55 -8.67 9.65
N CYS A 42 3.34 -9.76 10.37
CA CYS A 42 4.23 -10.89 10.46
C CYS A 42 4.72 -11.34 9.07
N THR A 43 5.95 -10.98 8.71
CA THR A 43 6.68 -11.68 7.63
C THR A 43 7.28 -12.93 8.25
N GLN A 44 7.21 -14.07 7.56
CA GLN A 44 7.59 -15.43 8.02
C GLN A 44 8.92 -15.60 8.81
N LYS A 45 9.76 -14.56 8.91
CA LYS A 45 11.00 -14.53 9.70
C LYS A 45 10.87 -13.91 11.10
N PHE A 46 9.83 -13.15 11.40
CA PHE A 46 9.72 -12.42 12.67
C PHE A 46 8.30 -12.49 13.25
N PRO A 47 7.97 -13.54 14.03
CA PRO A 47 6.67 -13.72 14.69
C PRO A 47 6.37 -12.68 15.79
N HIS A 48 7.19 -11.63 15.93
CA HIS A 48 7.11 -10.63 16.99
C HIS A 48 6.74 -9.23 16.49
N LEU A 49 6.44 -9.04 15.20
CA LEU A 49 5.86 -7.79 14.65
C LEU A 49 4.35 -7.73 14.88
N PHE A 50 4.03 -7.86 16.15
CA PHE A 50 2.75 -7.53 16.78
C PHE A 50 2.86 -6.17 17.50
N GLY A 51 3.92 -5.39 17.28
CA GLY A 51 4.26 -4.25 18.15
C GLY A 51 3.15 -3.21 18.31
N VAL A 52 2.40 -2.93 17.23
CA VAL A 52 1.28 -1.98 17.29
C VAL A 52 0.05 -2.60 17.97
N ILE A 53 -0.31 -3.85 17.64
CA ILE A 53 -1.48 -4.51 18.24
C ILE A 53 -1.23 -4.87 19.71
N ILE A 54 -0.07 -5.46 20.05
CA ILE A 54 0.37 -5.69 21.43
C ILE A 54 0.47 -4.37 22.18
N GLY A 55 1.01 -3.33 21.56
CA GLY A 55 1.08 -2.00 22.18
C GLY A 55 -0.31 -1.45 22.50
N LEU A 56 -1.27 -1.63 21.58
CA LEU A 56 -2.66 -1.25 21.80
C LEU A 56 -3.34 -2.12 22.86
N ASP A 57 -3.10 -3.44 22.87
CA ASP A 57 -3.62 -4.36 23.89
C ASP A 57 -3.10 -3.99 25.28
N TYR A 58 -1.81 -3.71 25.40
CA TYR A 58 -1.21 -3.20 26.63
C TYR A 58 -1.86 -1.88 27.07
N LEU A 59 -2.09 -0.93 26.16
CA LEU A 59 -2.74 0.35 26.49
C LEU A 59 -4.22 0.16 26.84
N VAL A 60 -4.91 -0.84 26.27
CA VAL A 60 -6.27 -1.20 26.67
C VAL A 60 -6.30 -1.67 28.13
N GLU A 61 -5.32 -2.48 28.53
CA GLU A 61 -5.25 -3.07 29.88
C GLU A 61 -4.69 -2.12 30.95
N SER A 62 -3.69 -1.29 30.59
CA SER A 62 -2.91 -0.49 31.54
C SER A 62 -3.18 1.02 31.48
N GLY A 63 -3.92 1.49 30.47
CA GLY A 63 -4.27 2.90 30.30
C GLY A 63 -5.35 3.39 31.27
N ASP A 64 -5.48 4.71 31.37
CA ASP A 64 -6.67 5.32 31.97
C ASP A 64 -7.91 5.11 31.10
N SER A 65 -9.10 5.45 31.60
CA SER A 65 -10.36 5.22 30.88
C SER A 65 -10.39 5.82 29.47
N GLU A 66 -9.72 6.96 29.27
CA GLU A 66 -9.67 7.63 27.97
C GLU A 66 -8.69 6.92 27.02
N THR A 67 -7.48 6.63 27.50
CA THR A 67 -6.42 5.95 26.76
C THR A 67 -6.85 4.54 26.36
N SER A 68 -7.42 3.77 27.30
CA SER A 68 -7.95 2.43 27.01
C SER A 68 -9.09 2.47 26.00
N GLY A 69 -9.95 3.50 26.06
CA GLY A 69 -11.04 3.71 25.11
C GLY A 69 -10.53 3.94 23.69
N LEU A 70 -9.57 4.86 23.54
CA LEU A 70 -8.92 5.16 22.26
C LEU A 70 -8.13 3.97 21.72
N ALA A 71 -7.36 3.29 22.56
CA ALA A 71 -6.59 2.12 22.18
C ALA A 71 -7.49 0.99 21.65
N ARG A 72 -8.64 0.75 22.30
CA ARG A 72 -9.63 -0.23 21.83
C ARG A 72 -10.23 0.16 20.49
N SER A 73 -10.52 1.44 20.28
CA SER A 73 -11.03 1.95 19.00
C SER A 73 -10.01 1.77 17.88
N TYR A 74 -8.74 2.12 18.11
CA TYR A 74 -7.68 1.94 17.12
C TYR A 74 -7.40 0.48 16.83
N ARG A 75 -7.35 -0.37 17.86
CA ARG A 75 -7.18 -1.82 17.68
C ARG A 75 -8.28 -2.37 16.79
N LYS A 76 -9.54 -2.04 17.09
CA LYS A 76 -10.70 -2.47 16.29
C LYS A 76 -10.57 -2.01 14.84
N ALA A 77 -10.22 -0.76 14.60
CA ALA A 77 -10.07 -0.22 13.25
C ALA A 77 -8.94 -0.90 12.46
N LEU A 78 -7.83 -1.21 13.13
CA LEU A 78 -6.68 -1.87 12.50
C LEU A 78 -6.94 -3.35 12.21
N THR A 79 -7.78 -4.01 13.02
CA THR A 79 -8.21 -5.40 12.78
C THR A 79 -9.45 -5.50 11.91
N ASP A 80 -10.02 -4.40 11.42
CA ASP A 80 -11.21 -4.43 10.56
C ASP A 80 -10.84 -4.89 9.14
N ILE A 81 -11.68 -5.74 8.55
CA ILE A 81 -11.51 -6.24 7.18
C ILE A 81 -11.38 -5.10 6.16
N ASP A 82 -12.08 -3.99 6.41
CA ASP A 82 -12.08 -2.78 5.57
C ASP A 82 -10.73 -2.06 5.58
N PHE A 83 -9.89 -2.32 6.58
CA PHE A 83 -8.52 -1.80 6.64
C PHE A 83 -7.50 -2.83 6.14
N VAL A 84 -7.64 -4.08 6.60
CA VAL A 84 -6.67 -5.16 6.34
C VAL A 84 -6.59 -5.49 4.85
N ILE A 85 -7.73 -5.57 4.14
CA ILE A 85 -7.77 -5.90 2.71
C ILE A 85 -7.02 -4.84 1.89
N PRO A 86 -7.37 -3.53 1.95
CA PRO A 86 -6.62 -2.51 1.25
C PRO A 86 -5.13 -2.50 1.59
N LEU A 87 -4.75 -2.70 2.86
CA LEU A 87 -3.34 -2.71 3.26
C LEU A 87 -2.53 -3.80 2.55
N ILE A 88 -3.07 -5.02 2.48
CA ILE A 88 -2.40 -6.16 1.82
C ILE A 88 -2.28 -5.93 0.31
N VAL A 89 -3.36 -5.44 -0.31
CA VAL A 89 -3.42 -5.14 -1.74
C VAL A 89 -2.47 -4.00 -2.11
N VAL A 90 -2.56 -2.85 -1.42
CA VAL A 90 -1.70 -1.68 -1.66
C VAL A 90 -0.23 -2.05 -1.50
N ASN A 91 0.12 -2.84 -0.48
CA ASN A 91 1.50 -3.25 -0.36
C ASN A 91 1.96 -4.14 -1.52
N ARG A 92 1.10 -5.00 -2.08
CA ARG A 92 1.48 -5.79 -3.26
C ARG A 92 1.85 -4.86 -4.41
N VAL A 93 1.02 -3.84 -4.67
CA VAL A 93 1.31 -2.80 -5.66
C VAL A 93 2.63 -2.09 -5.35
N PHE A 94 2.83 -1.67 -4.10
CA PHE A 94 4.01 -0.91 -3.69
C PHE A 94 5.30 -1.73 -3.74
N CYS A 95 5.26 -3.03 -3.43
CA CYS A 95 6.40 -3.91 -3.62
C CYS A 95 6.79 -4.02 -5.10
N THR A 96 5.81 -4.01 -6.01
CA THR A 96 6.05 -4.02 -7.46
C THR A 96 6.66 -2.69 -7.93
N THR A 97 6.18 -1.56 -7.43
CA THR A 97 6.60 -0.23 -7.89
C THR A 97 7.87 0.30 -7.19
N LYS A 98 8.22 -0.19 -6.00
CA LYS A 98 9.39 0.27 -5.22
C LYS A 98 10.72 0.23 -5.97
N PRO A 99 11.11 -0.86 -6.65
CA PRO A 99 12.38 -0.90 -7.38
C PRO A 99 12.49 0.21 -8.43
N TYR A 100 11.38 0.58 -9.06
CA TYR A 100 11.32 1.65 -10.06
C TYR A 100 11.38 3.03 -9.40
N ALA A 101 10.69 3.21 -8.29
CA ALA A 101 10.77 4.44 -7.49
C ALA A 101 12.22 4.67 -7.00
N GLU A 102 12.92 3.63 -6.54
CA GLU A 102 14.34 3.70 -6.15
C GLU A 102 15.25 4.02 -7.34
N GLN A 103 15.00 3.42 -8.51
CA GLN A 103 15.76 3.73 -9.72
C GLN A 103 15.61 5.19 -10.14
N LEU A 104 14.39 5.73 -10.16
CA LEU A 104 14.10 7.13 -10.51
C LEU A 104 14.78 8.14 -9.58
N GLN A 105 15.09 7.73 -8.35
CA GLN A 105 15.78 8.57 -7.37
C GLN A 105 17.32 8.49 -7.45
N LYS A 106 17.88 7.58 -8.25
CA LYS A 106 19.34 7.48 -8.39
C LYS A 106 19.89 8.73 -9.07
N PRO A 107 21.01 9.31 -8.59
CA PRO A 107 21.63 10.49 -9.19
C PRO A 107 21.97 10.31 -10.68
N THR A 108 22.24 9.07 -11.10
CA THR A 108 22.65 8.66 -12.44
C THR A 108 21.55 7.97 -13.27
N CYS A 109 20.26 8.03 -12.86
CA CYS A 109 19.17 7.43 -13.66
C CYS A 109 19.07 8.10 -15.03
N ASP A 110 19.16 7.27 -16.06
CA ASP A 110 18.76 7.60 -17.42
C ASP A 110 17.23 7.58 -17.48
N LEU A 111 16.62 8.76 -17.58
CA LEU A 111 15.16 8.91 -17.53
C LEU A 111 14.44 8.17 -18.66
N LEU A 112 15.06 8.06 -19.84
CA LEU A 112 14.48 7.35 -20.97
C LEU A 112 14.45 5.84 -20.69
N LYS A 113 15.56 5.29 -20.17
CA LYS A 113 15.61 3.89 -19.75
C LYS A 113 14.68 3.62 -18.56
N CYS A 114 14.64 4.54 -17.60
CA CYS A 114 13.74 4.45 -16.45
C CYS A 114 12.27 4.45 -16.94
N TYR A 115 11.88 5.31 -17.88
CA TYR A 115 10.54 5.33 -18.49
C TYR A 115 10.21 4.04 -19.27
N GLN A 116 11.12 3.57 -20.13
CA GLN A 116 10.97 2.30 -20.85
C GLN A 116 10.84 1.12 -19.88
N SER A 117 11.56 1.16 -18.76
CA SER A 117 11.47 0.13 -17.72
C SER A 117 10.16 0.19 -16.93
N MET A 118 9.42 1.32 -16.92
CA MET A 118 8.11 1.46 -16.27
C MET A 118 6.94 0.90 -17.08
N GLU A 119 7.13 0.65 -18.39
CA GLU A 119 6.15 -0.03 -19.22
C GLU A 119 5.89 -1.46 -18.71
N HIS A 120 6.96 -2.18 -18.36
CA HIS A 120 6.87 -3.56 -17.83
C HIS A 120 6.07 -3.72 -16.53
N PRO A 121 6.33 -2.98 -15.42
CA PRO A 121 5.55 -3.11 -14.19
C PRO A 121 4.13 -2.61 -14.35
N SER A 122 3.88 -1.63 -15.23
CA SER A 122 2.53 -1.12 -15.48
C SER A 122 1.70 -2.11 -16.27
N THR A 123 2.28 -2.73 -17.30
CA THR A 123 1.67 -3.84 -18.03
C THR A 123 1.48 -5.05 -17.11
N TYR A 124 2.47 -5.38 -16.29
CA TYR A 124 2.36 -6.44 -15.29
C TYR A 124 1.22 -6.18 -14.28
N LEU A 125 1.09 -4.96 -13.75
CA LEU A 125 -0.01 -4.58 -12.85
C LEU A 125 -1.37 -4.60 -13.55
N ALA A 126 -1.43 -4.23 -14.83
CA ALA A 126 -2.66 -4.29 -15.63
C ALA A 126 -3.05 -5.73 -15.98
N GLU A 127 -2.08 -6.60 -16.26
CA GLU A 127 -2.29 -8.03 -16.54
C GLU A 127 -2.69 -8.79 -15.27
N LEU A 128 -2.19 -8.39 -14.11
CA LEU A 128 -2.56 -8.95 -12.81
C LEU A 128 -4.07 -8.89 -12.51
N ILE A 129 -4.81 -7.97 -13.15
CA ILE A 129 -6.28 -7.89 -13.05
C ILE A 129 -6.96 -9.15 -13.60
N TYR A 130 -6.34 -9.79 -14.60
CA TYR A 130 -6.87 -10.94 -15.32
C TYR A 130 -6.26 -12.28 -14.88
N ASP A 131 -5.25 -12.24 -14.00
CA ASP A 131 -4.62 -13.45 -13.47
C ASP A 131 -5.31 -13.91 -12.18
N ASP A 132 -6.38 -14.71 -12.36
CA ASP A 132 -7.12 -15.30 -11.23
C ASP A 132 -6.22 -16.15 -10.32
N ASN A 133 -5.11 -16.72 -10.81
CA ASN A 133 -4.20 -17.48 -9.96
C ASN A 133 -3.47 -16.57 -8.97
N GLN A 134 -3.00 -15.40 -9.43
CA GLN A 134 -2.35 -14.40 -8.57
C GLN A 134 -3.31 -13.83 -7.54
N VAL A 135 -4.55 -13.55 -7.94
CA VAL A 135 -5.60 -13.06 -7.04
C VAL A 135 -5.91 -14.11 -5.97
N ASN A 136 -6.10 -15.37 -6.37
CA ASN A 136 -6.35 -16.46 -5.43
C ASN A 136 -5.15 -16.74 -4.51
N GLU A 137 -3.91 -16.66 -5.02
CA GLU A 137 -2.70 -16.82 -4.21
C GLU A 137 -2.62 -15.72 -3.13
N LEU A 138 -2.89 -14.47 -3.50
CA LEU A 138 -2.89 -13.36 -2.55
C LEU A 138 -4.05 -13.47 -1.55
N TYR A 139 -5.23 -13.88 -2.00
CA TYR A 139 -6.36 -14.16 -1.12
C TYR A 139 -6.05 -15.27 -0.11
N ASN A 140 -5.39 -16.35 -0.54
CA ASN A 140 -4.95 -17.42 0.35
C ASN A 140 -3.89 -16.96 1.38
N LYS A 141 -3.04 -16.00 1.02
CA LYS A 141 -2.12 -15.36 1.98
C LYS A 141 -2.88 -14.50 2.98
N PHE A 142 -3.92 -13.81 2.52
CA PHE A 142 -4.81 -13.01 3.35
C PHE A 142 -5.61 -13.87 4.34
N THR A 143 -6.21 -14.98 3.91
CA THR A 143 -6.97 -15.87 4.82
C THR A 143 -6.08 -16.45 5.91
N LYS A 144 -4.89 -16.96 5.54
CA LYS A 144 -3.89 -17.41 6.51
C LYS A 144 -3.48 -16.30 7.47
N PHE A 145 -3.35 -15.06 6.98
CA PHE A 145 -3.05 -13.92 7.83
C PHE A 145 -4.15 -13.67 8.86
N ILE A 146 -5.41 -13.65 8.44
CA ILE A 146 -6.54 -13.46 9.34
C ILE A 146 -6.62 -14.56 10.40
N GLU A 147 -6.47 -15.82 9.98
CA GLU A 147 -6.47 -16.98 10.88
C GLU A 147 -5.37 -16.89 11.93
N LEU A 148 -4.13 -16.57 11.52
CA LEU A 148 -2.98 -16.46 12.42
C LEU A 148 -3.10 -15.31 13.43
N ASN A 149 -3.89 -14.28 13.13
CA ASN A 149 -4.02 -13.08 13.96
C ASN A 149 -5.38 -12.97 14.65
N GLU A 150 -6.19 -14.03 14.60
CA GLU A 150 -7.53 -14.09 15.21
C GLU A 150 -8.41 -12.88 14.83
N ILE A 151 -8.27 -12.42 13.58
CA ILE A 151 -9.05 -11.32 13.05
C ILE A 151 -10.42 -11.86 12.62
N ASP A 152 -11.48 -11.11 12.92
CA ASP A 152 -12.83 -11.47 12.48
C ASP A 152 -12.96 -11.34 10.95
N ASN A 153 -13.28 -12.45 10.28
CA ASN A 153 -13.40 -12.51 8.82
C ASN A 153 -14.83 -12.20 8.35
N CYS A 154 -15.39 -11.11 8.86
CA CYS A 154 -16.75 -10.69 8.55
C CYS A 154 -16.76 -9.40 7.73
N LEU A 155 -17.68 -9.32 6.77
CA LEU A 155 -17.94 -8.07 6.06
C LEU A 155 -18.44 -7.01 7.05
N SER A 156 -17.93 -5.79 6.93
CA SER A 156 -18.50 -4.65 7.64
C SER A 156 -19.94 -4.39 7.16
N ARG A 157 -20.73 -3.67 7.95
CA ARG A 157 -22.10 -3.27 7.57
C ARG A 157 -22.17 -2.53 6.24
N THR A 158 -21.10 -1.81 5.88
CA THR A 158 -21.03 -1.05 4.63
C THR A 158 -20.69 -1.98 3.47
N ALA A 159 -19.70 -2.86 3.66
CA ALA A 159 -19.29 -3.84 2.65
C ALA A 159 -20.39 -4.89 2.38
N SER A 160 -21.10 -5.35 3.41
CA SER A 160 -22.19 -6.33 3.31
C SER A 160 -23.40 -5.85 2.50
N ARG A 161 -23.50 -4.55 2.20
CA ARG A 161 -24.53 -4.00 1.31
C ARG A 161 -24.20 -4.17 -0.17
N ARG A 162 -22.93 -4.44 -0.49
CA ARG A 162 -22.39 -4.43 -1.86
C ARG A 162 -21.81 -5.77 -2.27
N TYR A 163 -21.33 -6.56 -1.31
CA TYR A 163 -20.64 -7.81 -1.57
C TYR A 163 -21.30 -8.95 -0.81
N GLU A 164 -21.35 -10.13 -1.43
CA GLU A 164 -21.92 -11.34 -0.84
C GLU A 164 -20.90 -12.05 0.06
N SER A 165 -19.61 -11.93 -0.25
CA SER A 165 -18.52 -12.51 0.53
C SER A 165 -17.32 -11.57 0.70
N VAL A 166 -16.49 -11.85 1.71
CA VAL A 166 -15.19 -11.18 1.90
C VAL A 166 -14.29 -11.39 0.68
N LYS A 167 -14.40 -12.54 0.00
CA LYS A 167 -13.65 -12.82 -1.23
C LYS A 167 -14.04 -11.87 -2.35
N ASP A 168 -15.34 -11.62 -2.55
CA ASP A 168 -15.81 -10.69 -3.59
C ASP A 168 -15.32 -9.27 -3.33
N TYR A 169 -15.40 -8.84 -2.06
CA TYR A 169 -14.87 -7.55 -1.65
C TYR A 169 -13.35 -7.47 -1.87
N PHE A 170 -12.60 -8.51 -1.49
CA PHE A 170 -11.17 -8.58 -1.72
C PHE A 170 -10.81 -8.44 -3.20
N ILE A 171 -11.51 -9.17 -4.07
CA ILE A 171 -11.29 -9.14 -5.52
C ILE A 171 -11.58 -7.74 -6.07
N ASP A 172 -12.67 -7.11 -5.65
CA ASP A 172 -13.01 -5.76 -6.10
C ASP A 172 -11.98 -4.71 -5.68
N VAL A 173 -11.53 -4.75 -4.42
CA VAL A 173 -10.44 -3.90 -3.93
C VAL A 173 -9.15 -4.17 -4.70
N TYR A 174 -8.81 -5.44 -4.91
CA TYR A 174 -7.63 -5.84 -5.68
C TYR A 174 -7.65 -5.23 -7.08
N ARG A 175 -8.76 -5.39 -7.81
CA ARG A 175 -8.94 -4.85 -9.16
C ARG A 175 -8.89 -3.33 -9.17
N THR A 176 -9.49 -2.68 -8.18
CA THR A 176 -9.50 -1.22 -8.05
C THR A 176 -8.08 -0.65 -7.90
N PHE A 177 -7.24 -1.26 -7.06
CA PHE A 177 -5.88 -0.79 -6.83
C PHE A 177 -4.88 -1.20 -7.91
N THR A 178 -5.17 -2.24 -8.69
CA THR A 178 -4.32 -2.71 -9.80
C THR A 178 -4.68 -2.05 -11.14
N GLN A 179 -5.86 -1.44 -11.26
CA GLN A 179 -6.22 -0.58 -12.38
C GLN A 179 -5.38 0.70 -12.40
N VAL A 180 -4.18 0.62 -12.98
CA VAL A 180 -3.40 1.80 -13.35
C VAL A 180 -4.07 2.44 -14.57
N LYS A 181 -4.93 3.43 -14.35
CA LYS A 181 -5.43 4.29 -15.44
C LYS A 181 -4.25 5.12 -15.96
N TYR A 182 -3.71 4.74 -17.12
CA TYR A 182 -2.81 5.61 -17.86
C TYR A 182 -3.56 6.91 -18.19
N VAL A 183 -3.13 8.02 -17.59
CA VAL A 183 -3.36 9.33 -18.21
C VAL A 183 -2.42 9.34 -19.42
N ARG A 184 -2.96 9.01 -20.59
CA ARG A 184 -2.27 9.34 -21.84
C ARG A 184 -2.13 10.86 -21.85
N TRP A 185 -0.91 11.34 -21.68
CA TRP A 185 -0.57 12.71 -22.04
C TRP A 185 -0.55 12.76 -23.56
N GLU A 186 -1.74 12.84 -24.16
CA GLU A 186 -1.85 13.23 -25.56
C GLU A 186 -1.36 14.68 -25.64
N THR A 187 -0.09 14.81 -26.05
CA THR A 187 0.59 15.98 -26.62
C THR A 187 -0.05 17.33 -26.30
N VAL A 188 0.49 18.00 -25.27
CA VAL A 188 0.51 19.46 -25.16
C VAL A 188 1.80 19.98 -25.78
#